data_AF-A0A0G1CER6-F1
#
_entry.id   AF-A0A0G1CER6-F1
#
_cell.length_a   1.000
_cell.length_b   1.000
_cell.length_c   1.000
_cell.angle_alpha   90.00
_cell.angle_beta   90.00
_cell.angle_gamma   90.00
#
_symmetry.space_group_name_H-M   'P 1'
#
loop_
_entity.id
_entity.type
_entity.pdbx_description
1 polymer ?
#
loop_
_entity_poly.entity_id
_entity_poly.type
_entity_poly.pdbx_seq_one_letter_code
_entity_poly.pdbx_strand_id
1 'polypeptide(L)'
;MDVIPVPAPVCPKCHQAVESTDFFCRNCGTNLKAKPPDTAIGAQLMLYIGSALLPPLGIIWAWRYLRQADTKSKIIGLAAVIITIIELVVIAQISVSLINTVNEQVYKQTQNLLQY
;
A
#
# COMPACT_ATOMS: atom_id res chain seq x y z
N MET A 1 -4.77 41.30 -2.41
CA MET A 1 -4.63 39.83 -2.55
C MET A 1 -5.26 39.49 -3.89
N ASP A 2 -4.49 39.66 -4.95
CA ASP A 2 -4.98 39.46 -6.31
C ASP A 2 -5.08 37.95 -6.58
N VAL A 3 -6.31 37.48 -6.73
CA VAL A 3 -6.61 36.11 -7.17
C VAL A 3 -6.23 36.06 -8.65
N ILE A 4 -5.08 35.46 -8.96
CA ILE A 4 -4.66 35.24 -10.35
C ILE A 4 -5.71 34.33 -11.02
N PRO A 5 -6.43 34.77 -12.06
CA PRO A 5 -7.41 33.94 -12.75
C PRO A 5 -6.65 32.85 -13.49
N VAL A 6 -6.62 31.64 -12.94
CA VAL A 6 -6.08 30.47 -13.65
C VAL A 6 -7.04 30.17 -14.81
N PRO A 7 -6.56 30.09 -16.07
CA PRO A 7 -7.43 29.80 -17.20
C PRO A 7 -8.14 28.46 -16.96
N ALA A 8 -9.48 28.51 -16.95
CA ALA A 8 -10.30 27.33 -16.69
C ALA A 8 -10.05 26.28 -17.78
N PRO A 9 -9.76 25.02 -17.41
CA PRO A 9 -9.60 23.96 -18.39
C PRO A 9 -10.88 23.76 -19.21
N VAL A 10 -10.75 23.31 -20.45
CA VAL A 10 -11.87 22.99 -21.34
C VAL A 10 -12.01 21.49 -21.52
N CYS A 11 -13.25 21.01 -21.62
CA CYS A 11 -13.51 19.60 -21.88
C CYS A 11 -13.03 19.22 -23.29
N PRO A 12 -12.22 18.16 -23.47
CA PRO A 12 -11.69 17.77 -24.78
C PRO A 12 -12.75 17.19 -25.73
N LYS A 13 -13.95 16.85 -25.24
CA LYS A 13 -15.01 16.22 -26.04
C LYS A 13 -16.08 17.21 -26.49
N CYS A 14 -16.50 18.12 -25.61
CA CYS A 14 -17.59 19.06 -25.89
C CYS A 14 -17.16 20.54 -25.80
N HIS A 15 -15.89 20.81 -25.51
CA HIS A 15 -15.28 22.15 -25.46
C HIS A 15 -15.92 23.14 -24.48
N GLN A 16 -16.80 22.68 -23.58
CA GLN A 16 -17.30 23.49 -22.49
C GLN A 16 -16.22 23.75 -21.44
N ALA A 17 -16.30 24.92 -20.81
CA ALA A 17 -15.49 25.25 -19.64
C ALA A 17 -15.78 24.25 -18.51
N VAL A 18 -14.73 23.75 -17.88
CA VAL A 18 -14.82 22.81 -16.75
C VAL A 18 -13.97 23.33 -15.59
N GLU A 19 -14.39 23.03 -14.37
CA GLU A 19 -13.59 23.40 -13.21
C GLU A 19 -12.40 22.45 -13.07
N SER A 20 -11.27 22.95 -12.55
CA SER A 20 -10.09 22.14 -12.30
C SER A 20 -10.31 21.07 -11.23
N THR A 21 -11.44 21.08 -10.52
CA THR A 21 -11.87 20.11 -9.50
C THR A 21 -12.80 19.03 -10.05
N ASP A 22 -13.45 19.24 -11.20
CA ASP A 22 -14.39 18.30 -11.79
C ASP A 22 -13.70 16.97 -12.20
N PHE A 23 -14.30 15.83 -11.86
CA PHE A 23 -13.87 14.50 -12.33
C PHE A 23 -14.60 14.07 -13.60
N PHE A 24 -15.79 14.61 -13.82
CA PHE A 24 -16.61 14.37 -15.00
C PHE A 24 -17.11 15.70 -15.55
N CYS A 25 -17.20 15.82 -16.88
CA CYS A 25 -17.80 16.98 -17.51
C CYS A 25 -19.31 16.99 -17.25
N ARG A 26 -19.82 18.07 -16.64
CA ARG A 26 -21.24 18.24 -16.32
C ARG A 26 -22.14 18.32 -17.56
N ASN A 27 -21.58 18.69 -18.71
CA ASN A 27 -22.33 18.83 -19.96
C ASN A 27 -22.39 17.52 -20.77
N CYS A 28 -21.30 16.76 -20.87
CA CYS A 28 -21.23 15.58 -21.75
C CYS A 28 -20.91 14.25 -21.05
N GLY A 29 -20.70 14.27 -19.72
CA GLY A 29 -20.38 13.09 -18.92
C GLY A 29 -18.99 12.50 -19.15
N THR A 30 -18.14 13.13 -19.98
CA THR A 30 -16.77 12.67 -20.22
C THR A 30 -15.98 12.67 -18.93
N ASN A 31 -15.32 11.55 -18.64
CA ASN A 31 -14.38 11.45 -17.54
C ASN A 31 -13.15 12.33 -17.82
N LEU A 32 -12.94 13.35 -16.99
CA LEU A 32 -11.83 14.31 -17.10
C LEU A 32 -10.61 13.86 -16.29
N LYS A 33 -10.80 12.99 -15.28
CA LYS A 33 -9.75 12.56 -14.35
C LYS A 33 -9.97 11.13 -13.88
N ALA A 34 -8.89 10.37 -13.79
CA ALA A 34 -8.92 9.03 -13.21
C ALA A 34 -9.69 9.02 -11.87
N LYS A 35 -10.64 8.09 -11.74
CA LYS A 35 -11.48 7.93 -10.54
C LYS A 35 -10.56 7.81 -9.31
N PRO A 36 -10.80 8.55 -8.22
CA PRO A 36 -10.06 8.33 -6.99
C PRO A 36 -10.35 6.89 -6.51
N PRO A 37 -9.35 6.16 -6.00
CA PRO A 37 -9.56 4.80 -5.52
C PRO A 37 -10.64 4.79 -4.44
N ASP A 38 -11.61 3.90 -4.59
CA ASP A 38 -12.77 3.83 -3.71
C ASP A 38 -12.33 3.60 -2.25
N THR A 39 -12.80 4.43 -1.32
CA THR A 39 -12.59 4.26 0.13
C THR A 39 -13.53 3.21 0.73
N ALA A 40 -14.00 2.27 -0.10
CA ALA A 40 -14.89 1.21 0.33
C ALA A 40 -14.13 0.21 1.20
N ILE A 41 -14.80 -0.29 2.23
CA ILE A 41 -14.24 -1.24 3.21
C ILE A 41 -13.66 -2.48 2.51
N GLY A 42 -14.31 -2.95 1.44
CA GLY A 42 -13.82 -4.08 0.63
C GLY A 42 -12.49 -3.79 -0.10
N ALA A 43 -12.31 -2.58 -0.62
CA ALA A 43 -11.08 -2.18 -1.30
C ALA A 43 -9.91 -2.02 -0.31
N GLN A 44 -10.19 -1.53 0.90
CA GLN A 44 -9.21 -1.49 2.00
C GLN A 44 -8.81 -2.89 2.47
N LEU A 45 -9.77 -3.80 2.63
CA LEU A 45 -9.50 -5.17 3.08
C LEU A 45 -8.63 -5.92 2.06
N MET A 46 -8.94 -5.76 0.77
CA MET A 46 -8.18 -6.38 -0.32
C MET A 46 -6.75 -5.82 -0.42
N LEU A 47 -6.56 -4.52 -0.12
CA LEU A 47 -5.23 -3.91 -0.05
C LEU A 47 -4.42 -4.46 1.13
N TYR A 48 -5.02 -4.60 2.31
CA TYR A 48 -4.33 -5.13 3.49
C TYR A 48 -3.98 -6.62 3.33
N ILE A 49 -4.91 -7.42 2.80
CA ILE A 49 -4.67 -8.84 2.50
C ILE A 49 -3.58 -8.99 1.42
N GLY A 50 -3.61 -8.15 0.38
CA GLY A 50 -2.58 -8.14 -0.66
C GLY A 50 -1.19 -7.72 -0.14
N SER A 51 -1.15 -6.80 0.82
CA SER A 51 0.10 -6.33 1.44
C SER A 51 0.69 -7.39 2.38
N ALA A 52 -0.16 -8.09 3.14
CA ALA A 52 0.24 -9.19 4.02
C ALA A 52 0.72 -10.42 3.23
N LEU A 53 0.15 -10.68 2.05
CA LEU A 53 0.46 -11.89 1.27
C LEU A 53 1.66 -11.73 0.32
N LEU A 54 2.02 -10.50 -0.09
CA LEU A 54 3.19 -10.24 -0.94
C LEU A 54 4.02 -9.07 -0.39
N PRO A 55 5.00 -9.34 0.49
CA PRO A 55 5.94 -8.36 1.02
C PRO A 55 6.59 -7.43 -0.03
N PRO A 56 6.97 -7.87 -1.25
CA PRO A 56 7.57 -6.95 -2.23
C PRO A 56 6.60 -5.93 -2.83
N LEU A 57 5.27 -6.12 -2.73
CA LEU A 57 4.28 -5.20 -3.32
C LEU A 57 3.88 -4.05 -2.38
N GLY A 58 3.95 -4.24 -1.06
CA GLY A 58 3.62 -3.18 -0.08
C GLY A 58 4.49 -1.93 -0.22
N ILE A 59 5.76 -2.11 -0.62
CA ILE A 59 6.74 -1.03 -0.78
C ILE A 59 6.40 -0.10 -1.96
N ILE A 60 5.89 -0.66 -3.07
CA ILE A 60 5.52 0.13 -4.26
C ILE A 60 4.33 1.05 -3.96
N TRP A 61 3.32 0.55 -3.23
CA TRP A 61 2.16 1.35 -2.83
C TRP A 61 2.49 2.36 -1.71
N ALA A 62 3.34 1.98 -0.75
CA ALA A 62 3.81 2.86 0.32
C ALA A 62 4.55 4.09 -0.23
N TRP A 63 5.39 3.92 -1.27
CA TRP A 63 6.06 5.04 -1.93
C TRP A 63 5.05 6.06 -2.48
N ARG A 64 3.98 5.58 -3.14
CA ARG A 64 2.96 6.47 -3.73
C ARG A 64 2.16 7.23 -2.67
N TYR A 65 1.98 6.66 -1.49
CA TYR A 65 1.25 7.26 -0.38
C TYR A 65 2.11 8.28 0.41
N LEU A 66 3.41 8.00 0.61
CA LEU A 66 4.37 8.95 1.21
C LEU A 66 4.62 10.21 0.36
N ARG A 67 4.37 10.12 -0.95
CA ARG A 67 4.56 11.23 -1.90
C ARG A 67 3.39 12.23 -1.95
N GLN A 68 2.29 12.01 -1.22
CA GLN A 68 1.17 12.96 -1.15
C GLN A 68 1.44 14.07 -0.11
N ALA A 69 0.98 15.29 -0.39
CA ALA A 69 1.25 16.48 0.43
C ALA A 69 0.46 16.48 1.75
N ASP A 70 -0.62 15.72 1.82
CA ASP A 70 -1.58 15.70 2.92
C ASP A 70 -1.01 14.99 4.16
N THR A 71 -1.02 15.67 5.31
CA THR A 71 -0.49 15.14 6.59
C THR A 71 -1.12 13.80 6.98
N LYS A 72 -2.41 13.63 6.69
CA LYS A 72 -3.13 12.37 6.95
C LYS A 72 -2.59 11.22 6.10
N SER A 73 -2.22 11.49 4.84
CA SER A 73 -1.68 10.46 3.96
C SER A 73 -0.30 9.99 4.43
N LYS A 74 0.56 10.92 4.87
CA LYS A 74 1.89 10.58 5.40
C LYS A 74 1.84 9.67 6.63
N ILE A 75 0.87 9.85 7.52
CA ILE A 75 0.70 9.01 8.73
C ILE A 75 0.38 7.56 8.36
N ILE A 76 -0.51 7.36 7.38
CA ILE A 76 -0.87 5.99 6.93
C ILE A 76 0.33 5.35 6.22
N GLY A 77 1.08 6.12 5.42
CA GLY A 77 2.32 5.63 4.80
C GLY A 77 3.35 5.19 5.85
N LEU A 78 3.53 5.98 6.91
CA LEU A 78 4.42 5.63 8.02
C LEU A 78 3.91 4.40 8.80
N ALA A 79 2.61 4.34 9.12
CA ALA A 79 2.01 3.19 9.78
C ALA A 79 2.20 1.90 8.98
N ALA A 80 2.01 1.96 7.66
CA ALA A 80 2.25 0.83 6.77
C ALA A 80 3.71 0.35 6.83
N VAL A 81 4.67 1.28 6.76
CA VAL A 81 6.11 0.95 6.86
C VAL A 81 6.44 0.30 8.21
N ILE A 82 5.92 0.85 9.31
CA ILE A 82 6.14 0.30 10.65
C ILE A 82 5.58 -1.12 10.75
N ILE A 83 4.35 -1.35 10.25
CA ILE A 83 3.73 -2.68 10.23
C ILE A 83 4.59 -3.67 9.44
N THR A 84 5.09 -3.30 8.27
CA THR A 84 5.98 -4.16 7.46
C THR A 84 7.28 -4.49 8.19
N ILE A 85 7.89 -3.53 8.89
CA ILE A 85 9.09 -3.78 9.69
C ILE A 85 8.79 -4.79 10.80
N ILE A 86 7.65 -4.63 11.50
CA ILE A 86 7.23 -5.55 12.56
C ILE A 86 7.00 -6.96 12.00
N GLU A 87 6.29 -7.09 10.88
CA GLU A 87 6.07 -8.38 10.22
C GLU A 87 7.38 -9.09 9.87
N LEU A 88 8.35 -8.35 9.28
CA LEU A 88 9.66 -8.90 8.95
C LEU A 88 10.42 -9.38 10.19
N VAL A 89 10.37 -8.62 11.29
CA VAL A 89 11.01 -9.02 12.56
C VAL A 89 10.36 -10.26 13.15
N VAL A 90 9.03 -10.33 13.18
CA VAL A 90 8.29 -11.49 13.71
C VAL A 90 8.60 -12.74 12.88
N ILE A 91 8.57 -12.64 11.55
CA ILE A 91 8.91 -13.76 10.65
C ILE A 91 10.34 -14.23 10.89
N ALA A 92 11.30 -13.30 11.04
CA ALA A 92 12.69 -13.65 11.32
C ALA A 92 12.86 -14.38 12.66
N GLN A 93 12.20 -13.91 13.73
CA GLN A 93 12.25 -14.55 15.05
C GLN A 93 11.68 -15.97 15.01
N ILE A 94 10.53 -16.15 14.37
CA ILE A 94 9.90 -17.47 14.21
C ILE A 94 10.80 -18.40 13.39
N SER A 95 11.37 -17.92 12.29
CA SER A 95 12.27 -18.71 11.44
C SER A 95 13.50 -19.20 12.22
N VAL A 96 14.13 -18.33 13.00
CA VAL A 96 15.29 -18.68 13.82
C VAL A 96 14.90 -19.69 14.92
N SER A 97 13.76 -19.47 15.58
CA SER A 97 13.25 -20.39 16.61
C SER A 97 12.97 -21.79 16.06
N LEU A 98 12.39 -21.87 14.86
CA LEU A 98 12.13 -23.13 14.17
C LEU A 98 13.43 -23.84 13.79
N ILE A 99 14.42 -23.12 13.23
CA ILE A 99 15.72 -23.69 12.86
C ILE A 99 16.42 -24.26 14.10
N ASN A 100 16.45 -23.52 15.20
CA ASN A 100 17.09 -23.98 16.43
C ASN A 100 16.39 -25.23 16.99
N THR A 101 15.06 -25.25 16.96
CA THR A 101 14.26 -26.42 17.40
C THR A 101 14.55 -27.66 16.56
N VAL A 102 14.58 -27.51 15.22
CA VAL A 102 14.87 -28.61 14.31
C VAL A 102 16.31 -29.10 14.48
N ASN A 103 17.29 -28.18 14.60
CA ASN A 103 18.69 -28.55 14.84
C ASN A 103 18.83 -29.39 16.10
N GLU A 104 18.24 -28.95 17.22
CA GLU A 104 18.27 -29.74 18.46
C GLU A 104 17.65 -31.12 18.32
N GLN A 105 16.52 -31.23 17.61
CA GLN A 105 15.88 -32.52 17.35
C GLN A 105 16.77 -33.44 16.52
N VAL A 106 17.40 -32.92 15.46
CA VAL A 106 18.31 -33.68 14.61
C VAL A 106 19.53 -34.16 15.40
N TYR A 107 20.17 -33.29 16.19
CA TYR A 107 21.32 -33.70 17.02
C TYR A 107 20.96 -34.83 17.99
N LYS A 108 19.81 -34.73 18.66
CA LYS A 108 19.32 -35.77 19.58
C LYS A 108 19.01 -37.09 18.86
N GLN A 109 18.41 -37.03 17.67
CA GLN A 109 18.14 -38.21 16.86
C GLN A 109 19.44 -38.88 16.37
N THR A 110 20.41 -38.11 15.88
CA THR A 110 21.71 -38.63 15.43
C THR A 110 22.49 -39.29 16.56
N GLN A 111 22.50 -38.72 17.78
CA GLN A 111 23.17 -39.34 18.91
C GLN A 111 22.52 -40.67 19.34
N ASN A 112 21.19 -40.75 19.39
CA ASN A 112 20.51 -42.02 19.69
C ASN A 112 20.89 -43.12 18.69
N LEU A 113 21.03 -42.79 17.40
CA LEU A 113 21.40 -43.76 16.37
C LEU A 113 22.85 -44.25 16.47
N LEU A 114 23.76 -43.41 16.97
CA LEU A 114 25.19 -43.76 17.13
C LEU A 114 25.50 -44.49 18.45
N GLN A 115 24.51 -44.69 19.32
CA GLN A 115 24.64 -45.42 20.59
C GLN A 115 24.24 -46.91 20.52
N TYR A 116 24.06 -47.45 19.31
CA TYR A 116 23.90 -48.88 19.01
C TYR A 116 25.13 -49.39 18.23
#